data_AF-A0A822D4M4-F1
#
_entry.id   AF-A0A822D4M4-F1
#
_cell.length_a   1.000
_cell.length_b   1.000
_cell.length_c   1.000
_cell.angle_alpha   90.00
_cell.angle_beta   90.00
_cell.angle_gamma   90.00
#
_symmetry.space_group_name_H-M   'P 1'
#
loop_
_entity.id
_entity.type
_entity.pdbx_description
1 polymer ?
#
loop_
_entity_poly.entity_id
_entity_poly.type
_entity_poly.pdbx_seq_one_letter_code
_entity_poly.pdbx_strand_id
1 'polypeptide(L)'
;IGFHCGLNWFDRSLSSRIYFILAFAFIYFIPLVVLLVINIFVYCKIRSLLYGATRILQSNLFVNVSYQKHQSTSCTSSSTSSSATKCEKLGFVIAANSANVSSRLGISSATHAFQMNYLMRLNRLKADQRFALATIFLVSEYLLSWTPYAIVALLYLFNVQYISQQSILMTICAFTAKISMILNPLIYLATIKTNVFKSILYYRNCSCCYCRIKRNITVA
;
A
#
# COMPACT_ATOMS: atom_id res chain seq x y z
N ILE A 1 41.74 -25.84 -12.68
CA ILE A 1 41.38 -24.40 -12.76
C ILE A 1 39.86 -24.35 -12.87
N GLY A 2 39.18 -24.25 -11.72
CA GLY A 2 37.72 -24.14 -11.69
C GLY A 2 37.34 -22.68 -11.90
N PHE A 3 36.53 -22.39 -12.91
CA PHE A 3 35.93 -21.07 -13.13
C PHE A 3 34.93 -20.76 -11.99
N HIS A 4 35.43 -20.41 -10.81
CA HIS A 4 34.60 -19.91 -9.72
C HIS A 4 34.29 -18.43 -9.98
N CYS A 5 33.19 -18.17 -10.69
CA CYS A 5 32.66 -16.82 -10.91
C CYS A 5 31.77 -16.37 -9.72
N GLY A 6 32.26 -16.52 -8.49
CA GLY A 6 31.44 -16.25 -7.30
C GLY A 6 32.26 -15.97 -6.05
N LEU A 7 31.57 -15.50 -5.00
CA LEU A 7 32.18 -15.23 -3.70
C LEU A 7 32.79 -16.52 -3.13
N ASN A 8 34.10 -16.49 -2.89
CA ASN A 8 34.79 -17.58 -2.24
C ASN A 8 34.64 -17.45 -0.71
N TRP A 9 33.58 -18.05 -0.18
CA TRP A 9 33.33 -18.07 1.27
C TRP A 9 34.45 -18.76 2.04
N PHE A 10 35.16 -19.70 1.42
CA PHE A 10 36.25 -20.43 2.06
C PHE A 10 37.53 -19.61 2.18
N ASP A 11 37.64 -18.48 1.48
CA ASP A 11 38.80 -17.61 1.64
C ASP A 11 38.76 -16.90 3.01
N ARG A 12 39.76 -17.21 3.83
CA ARG A 12 39.91 -16.66 5.19
C ARG A 12 40.86 -15.47 5.23
N SER A 13 41.34 -14.99 4.08
CA SER A 13 42.22 -13.82 3.98
C SER A 13 41.61 -12.60 4.68
N LEU A 14 42.47 -11.75 5.24
CA LEU A 14 42.06 -10.51 5.91
C LEU A 14 41.26 -9.63 4.93
N SER A 15 41.68 -9.56 3.67
CA SER A 15 41.02 -8.82 2.60
C SER A 15 39.57 -9.29 2.39
N SER A 16 39.35 -10.60 2.31
CA SER A 16 38.01 -11.16 2.16
C SER A 16 37.12 -10.88 3.37
N ARG A 17 37.67 -10.96 4.59
CA ARG A 17 36.90 -10.63 5.81
C ARG A 17 36.46 -9.17 5.85
N ILE A 18 37.37 -8.24 5.54
CA ILE A 18 37.07 -6.81 5.48
C ILE A 18 35.99 -6.54 4.42
N TYR A 19 36.11 -7.15 3.24
CA TYR A 19 35.10 -7.07 2.19
C TYR A 19 33.71 -7.50 2.69
N PHE A 20 33.60 -8.65 3.36
CA PHE A 20 32.32 -9.12 3.89
C PHE A 20 31.73 -8.21 4.97
N ILE A 21 32.55 -7.70 5.90
CA ILE A 21 32.10 -6.78 6.94
C ILE A 21 31.54 -5.51 6.32
N LEU A 22 32.25 -4.92 5.35
CA LEU A 22 31.78 -3.74 4.63
C LEU A 22 30.52 -4.02 3.83
N ALA A 23 30.43 -5.18 3.18
CA ALA A 23 29.22 -5.59 2.46
C ALA A 23 28.01 -5.68 3.41
N PHE A 24 28.13 -6.33 4.56
CA PHE A 24 27.04 -6.38 5.54
C PHE A 24 26.67 -5.00 6.08
N ALA A 25 27.67 -4.17 6.40
CA ALA A 25 27.41 -2.82 6.92
C ALA A 25 26.67 -1.95 5.89
N PHE A 26 27.21 -1.82 4.67
CA PHE A 26 26.73 -0.85 3.67
C PHE A 26 25.63 -1.36 2.75
N ILE A 27 25.57 -2.67 2.50
CA ILE A 27 24.61 -3.25 1.54
C ILE A 27 23.40 -3.85 2.28
N TYR A 28 23.56 -4.26 3.54
CA TYR A 28 22.49 -4.86 4.33
C TYR A 28 22.02 -3.93 5.45
N PHE A 29 22.83 -3.65 6.47
CA PHE A 29 22.38 -2.95 7.68
C PHE A 29 21.99 -1.48 7.45
N ILE A 30 22.82 -0.69 6.75
CA ILE A 30 22.50 0.72 6.48
C ILE A 30 21.20 0.85 5.66
N PRO A 31 21.04 0.18 4.50
CA PRO A 31 19.78 0.20 3.76
C PRO A 31 18.60 -0.29 4.58
N LEU A 32 18.78 -1.33 5.39
CA LEU A 32 17.73 -1.85 6.27
C LEU A 32 17.23 -0.80 7.26
N VAL A 33 18.13 -0.13 7.98
CA VAL A 33 17.77 0.91 8.94
C VAL A 33 17.06 2.06 8.24
N VAL A 34 17.59 2.53 7.11
CA VAL A 34 16.99 3.60 6.31
C VAL A 34 15.58 3.19 5.85
N LEU A 35 15.41 1.99 5.31
CA LEU A 35 14.12 1.48 4.86
C LEU A 35 13.12 1.37 6.01
N LEU A 36 13.52 0.84 7.16
CA LEU A 36 12.65 0.73 8.33
C LEU A 36 12.22 2.11 8.84
N VAL A 37 13.15 3.04 9.03
CA VAL A 37 12.85 4.39 9.52
C VAL A 37 11.91 5.13 8.57
N ILE A 38 12.21 5.12 7.27
CA ILE A 38 11.38 5.79 6.26
C ILE A 38 9.99 5.16 6.20
N ASN A 39 9.88 3.83 6.15
CA ASN A 39 8.59 3.15 6.06
C ASN A 39 7.71 3.41 7.28
N ILE A 40 8.28 3.34 8.49
CA ILE A 40 7.57 3.66 9.74
C ILE A 40 7.11 5.11 9.73
N PHE A 41 7.99 6.05 9.35
CA PHE A 41 7.64 7.47 9.30
C PHE A 41 6.50 7.75 8.31
N VAL A 42 6.61 7.25 7.08
CA VAL A 42 5.61 7.42 6.02
C VAL A 42 4.28 6.80 6.45
N TYR A 43 4.29 5.58 6.96
CA TYR A 43 3.09 4.90 7.44
C TYR A 43 2.41 5.68 8.57
N CYS A 44 3.17 6.14 9.56
CA CYS A 44 2.64 6.95 10.68
C CYS A 44 2.04 8.27 10.20
N LYS A 45 2.68 8.96 9.25
CA LYS A 45 2.17 10.22 8.69
C LYS A 45 0.88 10.00 7.90
N ILE A 46 0.83 8.99 7.02
CA ILE A 46 -0.38 8.68 6.26
C ILE A 46 -1.52 8.28 7.19
N ARG A 47 -1.22 7.44 8.20
CA ARG A 47 -2.21 7.03 9.20
C ARG A 47 -2.77 8.25 9.93
N SER A 48 -1.93 9.14 10.43
CA SER A 48 -2.36 10.38 11.10
C SER A 48 -3.28 11.25 10.22
N LEU A 49 -2.91 11.47 8.95
CA LEU A 49 -3.72 12.23 8.00
C LEU A 49 -5.07 11.58 7.73
N LEU A 50 -5.09 10.25 7.59
CA LEU A 50 -6.30 9.49 7.32
C LEU A 50 -7.28 9.53 8.50
N TYR A 51 -6.79 9.39 9.74
CA TYR A 51 -7.62 9.54 10.94
C TYR A 51 -8.21 10.95 11.06
N GLY A 52 -7.38 11.99 10.82
CA GLY A 52 -7.84 13.38 10.85
C GLY A 52 -8.96 13.65 9.84
N ALA A 53 -8.77 13.20 8.60
CA ALA A 53 -9.76 13.39 7.55
C ALA A 53 -11.04 12.56 7.80
N THR A 54 -10.92 11.33 8.27
CA THR A 54 -12.11 10.50 8.57
C THR A 54 -12.94 11.11 9.71
N ARG A 55 -12.28 11.69 10.73
CA ARG A 55 -12.96 12.38 11.84
C ARG A 55 -13.76 13.61 11.37
N ILE A 56 -13.18 14.41 10.48
CA ILE A 56 -13.86 15.60 9.91
C ILE A 56 -15.09 15.19 9.07
N LEU A 57 -14.96 14.11 8.30
CA LEU A 57 -16.10 13.59 7.53
C LEU A 57 -17.24 13.16 8.47
N GLN A 58 -16.91 12.47 9.56
CA GLN A 58 -17.89 11.99 10.53
C GLN A 58 -18.56 13.14 11.31
N SER A 59 -17.83 14.20 11.68
CA SER A 59 -18.43 15.37 12.32
C SER A 59 -19.39 16.11 11.38
N ASN A 60 -19.03 16.29 10.11
CA ASN A 60 -19.91 16.90 9.12
C ASN A 60 -21.18 16.07 8.87
N LEU A 61 -21.05 14.74 8.88
CA LEU A 61 -22.19 13.83 8.75
C LEU A 61 -23.17 13.99 9.94
N PHE A 62 -22.64 14.03 11.16
CA PHE A 62 -23.43 14.18 12.39
C PHE A 62 -24.16 15.53 12.46
N VAL A 63 -23.50 16.62 12.06
CA VAL A 63 -24.11 17.96 12.00
C VAL A 63 -25.29 17.97 11.02
N ASN A 64 -25.12 17.42 9.81
CA ASN A 64 -26.20 17.38 8.81
C ASN A 64 -27.41 16.55 9.28
N VAL A 65 -27.19 15.44 9.98
CA VAL A 65 -28.27 14.63 10.59
C VAL A 65 -29.01 15.40 11.68
N SER A 66 -28.29 16.21 12.46
CA SER A 66 -28.86 17.04 13.53
C SER A 66 -29.76 18.16 12.98
N TYR A 67 -29.37 18.79 11.87
CA TYR A 67 -30.20 19.79 11.17
C TYR A 67 -31.48 19.18 10.60
N GLN A 68 -31.42 17.96 10.05
CA GLN A 68 -32.61 17.29 9.55
C GLN A 68 -33.61 16.95 10.66
N LYS A 69 -33.13 16.58 11.85
CA LYS A 69 -33.98 16.24 12.99
C LYS A 69 -34.77 17.45 13.52
N HIS A 70 -34.23 18.66 13.39
CA HIS A 70 -34.92 19.89 13.79
C HIS A 70 -35.98 20.37 12.79
N GLN A 71 -35.94 19.94 11.53
CA GLN A 71 -36.96 20.30 10.52
C GLN A 71 -38.16 19.33 10.49
N SER A 72 -38.13 18.21 11.23
CA SER A 72 -39.21 17.21 11.23
C SER A 72 -40.24 17.34 12.37
N THR A 73 -40.23 18.43 13.14
CA THR A 73 -41.18 18.66 14.26
C THR A 73 -42.31 19.64 13.94
N SER A 74 -42.66 19.80 12.67
CA SER A 74 -43.90 20.45 12.27
C SER A 74 -44.49 19.77 11.05
N CYS A 75 -45.36 18.76 11.28
CA CYS A 75 -46.62 18.53 10.56
C CYS A 75 -47.26 17.23 11.08
N THR A 76 -48.48 17.38 11.57
CA THR A 76 -49.36 16.36 12.14
C THR A 76 -50.01 15.51 11.04
N SER A 77 -50.17 14.21 11.32
CA SER A 77 -51.18 13.24 10.83
C SER A 77 -51.33 12.98 9.32
N SER A 78 -51.01 11.75 8.88
CA SER A 78 -52.01 10.72 8.55
C SER A 78 -51.38 9.39 8.09
N SER A 79 -52.01 8.30 8.51
CA SER A 79 -51.76 6.86 8.35
C SER A 79 -51.51 6.33 6.93
N THR A 80 -50.68 5.27 6.77
CA THR A 80 -51.10 3.86 6.49
C THR A 80 -49.92 2.91 6.19
N SER A 81 -50.01 1.71 6.81
CA SER A 81 -49.48 0.37 6.46
C SER A 81 -48.41 0.15 5.37
N SER A 82 -47.36 -0.63 5.69
CA SER A 82 -47.10 -2.00 5.15
C SER A 82 -45.61 -2.37 5.08
N SER A 83 -45.30 -3.59 5.55
CA SER A 83 -44.28 -4.52 5.04
C SER A 83 -42.79 -4.25 5.29
N ALA A 84 -42.25 -5.06 6.20
CA ALA A 84 -40.85 -5.37 6.34
C ALA A 84 -40.26 -6.00 5.05
N THR A 85 -39.06 -5.57 4.65
CA THR A 85 -38.04 -6.47 4.07
C THR A 85 -36.65 -5.83 4.08
N LYS A 86 -35.70 -6.63 4.56
CA LYS A 86 -34.31 -6.78 4.07
C LYS A 86 -33.28 -5.68 4.43
N CYS A 87 -32.47 -6.03 5.43
CA CYS A 87 -31.17 -5.45 5.74
C CYS A 87 -30.19 -5.78 4.58
N GLU A 88 -29.81 -4.76 3.81
CA GLU A 88 -28.78 -4.89 2.78
C GLU A 88 -27.85 -3.66 2.80
N LYS A 89 -26.57 -3.94 3.07
CA LYS A 89 -25.36 -3.15 2.78
C LYS A 89 -25.43 -1.62 2.98
N LEU A 90 -24.75 -1.21 4.06
CA LEU A 90 -24.30 0.15 4.37
C LEU A 90 -23.34 0.68 3.28
N GLY A 91 -23.90 1.13 2.16
CA GLY A 91 -23.16 1.69 1.05
C GLY A 91 -24.03 2.66 0.27
N PHE A 92 -23.77 3.96 0.46
CA PHE A 92 -24.07 5.00 -0.53
C PHE A 92 -25.56 5.28 -0.80
N VAL A 93 -26.29 5.77 0.20
CA VAL A 93 -27.57 6.49 -0.01
C VAL A 93 -27.46 7.87 0.64
N ILE A 94 -26.57 8.72 0.13
CA ILE A 94 -26.57 10.17 0.43
C ILE A 94 -26.27 10.90 -0.88
N ALA A 95 -27.27 10.96 -1.76
CA ALA A 95 -27.27 11.86 -2.91
C ALA A 95 -28.69 12.28 -3.33
N ALA A 96 -29.71 11.48 -3.01
CA ALA A 96 -31.06 11.70 -3.55
C ALA A 96 -31.91 12.75 -2.82
N ASN A 97 -31.71 12.99 -1.52
CA ASN A 97 -32.67 13.80 -0.73
C ASN A 97 -32.27 15.27 -0.48
N SER A 98 -31.12 15.73 -1.00
CA SER A 98 -30.69 17.14 -0.87
C SER A 98 -31.02 18.01 -2.09
N ALA A 99 -31.75 17.46 -3.07
CA ALA A 99 -32.05 18.15 -4.33
C ALA A 99 -33.25 19.11 -4.25
N ASN A 100 -34.16 18.96 -3.28
CA ASN A 100 -35.44 19.70 -3.28
C ASN A 100 -35.46 20.99 -2.43
N VAL A 101 -34.38 21.35 -1.72
CA VAL A 101 -34.34 22.57 -0.88
C VAL A 101 -33.30 23.61 -1.35
N SER A 102 -32.43 23.27 -2.30
CA SER A 102 -31.29 24.14 -2.71
C SER A 102 -31.54 25.04 -3.93
N SER A 103 -32.78 25.25 -4.35
CA SER A 103 -33.10 25.92 -5.61
C SER A 103 -33.09 27.46 -5.58
N ARG A 104 -32.49 28.15 -4.58
CA ARG A 104 -32.53 29.64 -4.54
C ARG A 104 -31.26 30.45 -4.27
N LEU A 105 -30.07 29.87 -4.08
CA LEU A 105 -28.84 30.67 -3.99
C LEU A 105 -27.70 29.94 -4.71
N GLY A 106 -26.93 30.67 -5.54
CA GLY A 106 -25.79 30.17 -6.34
C GLY A 106 -24.59 29.60 -5.55
N ILE A 107 -24.83 29.16 -4.32
CA ILE A 107 -23.89 28.59 -3.34
C ILE A 107 -23.66 27.07 -3.57
N SER A 108 -24.52 26.43 -4.36
CA SER A 108 -24.49 24.97 -4.62
C SER A 108 -23.29 24.48 -5.44
N SER A 109 -22.84 25.25 -6.44
CA SER A 109 -21.73 24.84 -7.32
C SER A 109 -20.38 24.78 -6.59
N ALA A 110 -20.06 25.81 -5.81
CA ALA A 110 -18.81 25.91 -5.06
C ALA A 110 -18.71 24.86 -3.94
N THR A 111 -19.83 24.60 -3.24
CA THR A 111 -19.89 23.57 -2.20
C THR A 111 -19.76 22.16 -2.75
N HIS A 112 -20.36 21.87 -3.92
CA HIS A 112 -20.23 20.57 -4.58
C HIS A 112 -18.81 20.32 -5.12
N ALA A 113 -18.16 21.34 -5.70
CA ALA A 113 -16.77 21.26 -6.14
C ALA A 113 -15.81 21.02 -4.96
N PHE A 114 -16.02 21.71 -3.84
CA PHE A 114 -15.24 21.52 -2.61
C PHE A 114 -15.38 20.08 -2.07
N GLN A 115 -16.60 19.55 -2.01
CA GLN A 115 -16.86 18.17 -1.58
C GLN A 115 -16.19 17.14 -2.49
N MET A 116 -16.26 17.31 -3.81
CA MET A 116 -15.59 16.42 -4.74
C MET A 116 -14.07 16.43 -4.58
N ASN A 117 -13.46 17.61 -4.44
CA ASN A 117 -12.03 17.74 -4.18
C ASN A 117 -11.60 17.04 -2.88
N TYR A 118 -12.43 17.13 -1.84
CA TYR A 118 -12.20 16.44 -0.58
C TYR A 118 -12.25 14.92 -0.71
N LEU A 119 -13.28 14.39 -1.38
CA LEU A 119 -13.41 12.95 -1.63
C LEU A 119 -12.27 12.41 -2.49
N MET A 120 -11.82 13.16 -3.50
CA MET A 120 -10.64 12.82 -4.30
C MET A 120 -9.37 12.73 -3.43
N ARG A 121 -9.14 13.71 -2.55
CA ARG A 121 -8.01 13.69 -1.61
C ARG A 121 -8.08 12.48 -0.66
N LEU A 122 -9.25 12.16 -0.12
CA LEU A 122 -9.44 10.96 0.71
C LEU A 122 -9.13 9.66 -0.03
N ASN A 123 -9.59 9.53 -1.27
CA ASN A 123 -9.32 8.36 -2.10
C ASN A 123 -7.83 8.24 -2.42
N ARG A 124 -7.14 9.36 -2.63
CA ARG A 124 -5.68 9.40 -2.79
C ARG A 124 -4.96 8.95 -1.53
N LEU A 125 -5.31 9.49 -0.36
CA LEU A 125 -4.73 9.07 0.92
C LEU A 125 -4.93 7.57 1.21
N LYS A 126 -6.10 7.01 0.86
CA LYS A 126 -6.35 5.57 0.95
C LYS A 126 -5.51 4.76 -0.03
N ALA A 127 -5.16 5.31 -1.19
CA ALA A 127 -4.23 4.67 -2.12
C ALA A 127 -2.79 4.72 -1.57
N ASP A 128 -2.37 5.88 -1.07
CA ASP A 128 -1.06 6.07 -0.43
C ASP A 128 -0.90 5.12 0.78
N GLN A 129 -1.95 4.90 1.57
CA GLN A 129 -1.95 3.93 2.67
C GLN A 129 -1.70 2.49 2.19
N ARG A 130 -2.34 2.07 1.09
CA ARG A 130 -2.10 0.73 0.52
C ARG A 130 -0.68 0.59 0.02
N PHE A 131 -0.16 1.63 -0.61
CA PHE A 131 1.22 1.67 -1.07
C PHE A 131 2.19 1.54 0.12
N ALA A 132 1.99 2.33 1.18
CA ALA A 132 2.81 2.24 2.40
C ALA A 132 2.71 0.88 3.11
N LEU A 133 1.55 0.22 3.07
CA LEU A 133 1.42 -1.15 3.59
C LEU A 133 2.21 -2.15 2.73
N ALA A 134 2.17 -2.03 1.41
CA ALA A 134 2.96 -2.90 0.54
C ALA A 134 4.46 -2.70 0.72
N THR A 135 4.93 -1.48 0.95
CA THR A 135 6.35 -1.25 1.25
C THR A 135 6.76 -1.85 2.60
N ILE A 136 5.88 -1.85 3.62
CA ILE A 136 6.10 -2.62 4.86
C ILE A 136 6.18 -4.13 4.59
N PHE A 137 5.34 -4.68 3.71
CA PHE A 137 5.43 -6.08 3.31
C PHE A 137 6.75 -6.38 2.60
N LEU A 138 7.22 -5.51 1.70
CA LEU A 138 8.50 -5.65 1.01
C LEU A 138 9.68 -5.64 1.99
N VAL A 139 9.68 -4.74 2.98
CA VAL A 139 10.74 -4.70 4.00
C VAL A 139 10.70 -5.93 4.90
N SER A 140 9.50 -6.40 5.26
CA SER A 140 9.32 -7.63 6.05
C SER A 140 9.83 -8.86 5.29
N GLU A 141 9.50 -8.97 4.00
CA GLU A 141 9.97 -10.05 3.13
C GLU A 141 11.49 -10.02 2.97
N TYR A 142 12.07 -8.83 2.76
CA TYR A 142 13.52 -8.65 2.72
C TYR A 142 14.18 -9.13 4.01
N LEU A 143 13.63 -8.77 5.18
CA LEU A 143 14.11 -9.25 6.47
C LEU A 143 14.01 -10.77 6.58
N LEU A 144 12.85 -11.37 6.30
CA LEU A 144 12.65 -12.81 6.47
C LEU A 144 13.56 -13.64 5.54
N SER A 145 13.82 -13.15 4.33
CA SER A 145 14.61 -13.87 3.33
C SER A 145 16.12 -13.65 3.46
N TRP A 146 16.58 -12.43 3.77
CA TRP A 146 18.00 -12.09 3.82
C TRP A 146 18.63 -12.24 5.22
N THR A 147 17.85 -12.14 6.31
CA THR A 147 18.39 -12.26 7.68
C THR A 147 18.99 -13.65 7.96
N PRO A 148 18.34 -14.78 7.61
CA PRO A 148 18.93 -16.10 7.84
C PRO A 148 20.28 -16.24 7.13
N TYR A 149 20.37 -15.75 5.90
CA TYR A 149 21.61 -15.75 5.14
C TYR A 149 22.69 -14.88 5.79
N ALA A 150 22.35 -13.67 6.21
CA ALA A 150 23.28 -12.76 6.87
C ALA A 150 23.82 -13.35 8.18
N ILE A 151 22.96 -13.98 9.00
CA ILE A 151 23.36 -14.61 10.25
C ILE A 151 24.35 -15.75 9.98
N VAL A 152 24.01 -16.70 9.08
CA VAL A 152 24.89 -17.84 8.81
C VAL A 152 26.22 -17.38 8.20
N ALA A 153 26.20 -16.37 7.33
CA ALA A 153 27.40 -15.78 6.75
C ALA A 153 28.30 -15.09 7.80
N LEU A 154 27.72 -14.34 8.74
CA LEU A 154 28.45 -13.72 9.84
C LEU A 154 29.02 -14.75 10.80
N LEU A 155 28.26 -15.78 11.17
CA LEU A 155 28.75 -16.87 12.02
C LEU A 155 29.87 -17.65 11.33
N TYR A 156 29.77 -17.85 10.02
CA TYR A 156 30.85 -18.41 9.22
C TYR A 156 32.09 -17.52 9.26
N LEU A 157 31.93 -16.19 9.12
CA LEU A 157 33.01 -15.19 9.20
C LEU A 157 33.75 -15.21 10.55
N PHE A 158 33.01 -15.33 11.66
CA PHE A 158 33.58 -15.44 13.02
C PHE A 158 34.14 -16.83 13.35
N ASN A 159 34.22 -17.72 12.37
CA ASN A 159 34.84 -19.04 12.47
C ASN A 159 34.20 -19.94 13.54
N VAL A 160 32.87 -19.87 13.68
CA VAL A 160 32.11 -20.77 14.55
C VAL A 160 32.17 -22.19 13.96
N GLN A 161 32.90 -23.08 14.62
CA GLN A 161 33.26 -24.41 14.12
C GLN A 161 32.05 -25.22 13.64
N TYR A 162 30.91 -25.13 14.33
CA TYR A 162 29.68 -25.84 13.97
C TYR A 162 29.13 -25.48 12.58
N ILE A 163 29.17 -24.19 12.20
CA ILE A 163 28.62 -23.73 10.92
C ILE A 163 29.58 -24.01 9.77
N SER A 164 30.88 -24.08 10.05
CA SER A 164 31.90 -24.40 9.04
C SER A 164 31.71 -25.78 8.39
N GLN A 165 31.07 -26.72 9.12
CA GLN A 165 30.77 -28.07 8.63
C GLN A 165 29.44 -28.16 7.85
N GLN A 166 28.60 -27.12 7.90
CA GLN A 166 27.23 -27.14 7.38
C GLN A 166 27.09 -26.25 6.13
N SER A 167 27.87 -26.53 5.08
CA SER A 167 27.86 -25.78 3.80
C SER A 167 26.49 -25.76 3.10
N ILE A 168 25.64 -26.76 3.37
CA ILE A 168 24.27 -26.84 2.84
C ILE A 168 23.39 -25.71 3.38
N LEU A 169 23.55 -25.35 4.66
CA LEU A 169 22.75 -24.30 5.29
C LEU A 169 22.97 -22.94 4.63
N MET A 170 24.23 -22.59 4.35
CA MET A 170 24.58 -21.39 3.58
C MET A 170 23.93 -21.37 2.20
N THR A 171 23.88 -22.54 1.54
CA THR A 171 23.29 -22.68 0.22
C THR A 171 21.77 -22.49 0.27
N ILE A 172 21.08 -23.13 1.22
CA ILE A 172 19.63 -22.98 1.41
C ILE A 172 19.28 -21.52 1.68
N CYS A 173 19.97 -20.86 2.62
CA CYS A 173 19.72 -19.46 2.93
C CYS A 173 19.98 -18.54 1.72
N ALA A 174 21.03 -18.81 0.93
CA ALA A 174 21.30 -18.05 -0.29
C ALA A 174 20.20 -18.24 -1.35
N PHE A 175 19.65 -19.46 -1.48
CA PHE A 175 18.51 -19.71 -2.37
C PHE A 175 17.25 -19.00 -1.89
N THR A 176 16.92 -19.06 -0.60
CA THR A 176 15.77 -18.35 -0.03
C THR A 176 15.87 -16.85 -0.28
N ALA A 177 17.05 -16.25 -0.06
CA ALA A 177 17.30 -14.85 -0.35
C ALA A 177 17.11 -14.52 -1.84
N LYS A 178 17.56 -15.39 -2.76
CA LYS A 178 17.39 -15.19 -4.21
C LYS A 178 15.93 -15.34 -4.67
N ILE A 179 15.18 -16.29 -4.10
CA ILE A 179 13.76 -16.50 -4.45
C ILE A 179 12.91 -15.29 -4.05
N SER A 180 13.27 -14.56 -2.99
CA SER A 180 12.58 -13.32 -2.58
C SER A 180 12.48 -12.28 -3.71
N MET A 181 13.41 -12.29 -4.68
CA MET A 181 13.39 -11.36 -5.82
C MET A 181 12.17 -11.56 -6.72
N ILE A 182 11.59 -12.76 -6.75
CA ILE A 182 10.38 -13.07 -7.54
C ILE A 182 9.12 -12.50 -6.85
N LEU A 183 9.14 -12.40 -5.52
CA LEU A 183 8.00 -11.89 -4.75
C LEU A 183 7.83 -10.37 -4.89
N ASN A 184 8.91 -9.63 -5.13
CA ASN A 184 8.89 -8.18 -5.28
C ASN A 184 7.88 -7.70 -6.37
N PRO A 185 7.97 -8.14 -7.65
CA PRO A 185 6.96 -7.82 -8.67
C PRO A 185 5.53 -8.23 -8.30
N LEU A 186 5.35 -9.38 -7.63
CA LEU A 186 4.02 -9.87 -7.24
C LEU A 186 3.36 -8.96 -6.20
N ILE A 187 4.13 -8.46 -5.23
CA ILE A 187 3.64 -7.52 -4.22
C ILE A 187 3.23 -6.20 -4.88
N TYR A 188 4.02 -5.69 -5.83
CA TYR A 188 3.67 -4.48 -6.60
C TYR A 188 2.39 -4.69 -7.45
N LEU A 189 2.24 -5.85 -8.10
CA LEU A 189 1.04 -6.19 -8.85
C LEU A 189 -0.21 -6.27 -7.96
N ALA A 190 -0.06 -6.85 -6.76
CA ALA A 190 -1.14 -6.91 -5.77
C ALA A 190 -1.57 -5.52 -5.26
N THR A 191 -0.67 -4.53 -5.29
CA THR A 191 -0.98 -3.16 -4.87
C THR A 191 -1.71 -2.34 -5.92
N ILE A 192 -1.50 -2.63 -7.20
CA ILE A 192 -2.19 -1.94 -8.29
C ILE A 192 -3.65 -2.39 -8.30
N LYS A 193 -4.58 -1.43 -8.42
CA LYS A 193 -5.99 -1.76 -8.63
C LYS A 193 -6.11 -2.63 -9.90
N THR A 194 -6.60 -3.85 -9.74
CA THR A 194 -6.80 -4.83 -10.83
C THR A 194 -7.57 -4.25 -12.01
N ASN A 195 -8.49 -3.30 -11.80
CA ASN A 195 -9.24 -2.66 -12.90
C ASN A 195 -8.40 -1.69 -13.75
N VAL A 196 -7.41 -1.03 -13.16
CA VAL A 196 -6.46 -0.16 -13.89
C VAL A 196 -5.51 -1.02 -14.68
N PHE A 197 -4.93 -2.04 -14.05
CA PHE A 197 -4.04 -2.99 -14.73
C PHE A 197 -4.76 -3.75 -15.85
N LYS A 198 -5.99 -4.23 -15.61
CA LYS A 198 -6.84 -4.84 -16.64
C LYS A 198 -7.16 -3.87 -17.77
N SER A 199 -7.47 -2.60 -17.48
CA SER A 199 -7.66 -1.58 -18.53
C SER A 199 -6.40 -1.38 -19.35
N ILE A 200 -5.22 -1.24 -18.72
CA ILE A 200 -3.95 -1.09 -19.42
C ILE A 200 -3.69 -2.30 -20.32
N LEU A 201 -3.84 -3.52 -19.81
CA LEU A 201 -3.67 -4.75 -20.61
C LEU A 201 -4.68 -4.86 -21.75
N TYR A 202 -5.94 -4.55 -21.48
CA TYR A 202 -7.02 -4.58 -22.47
C TYR A 202 -6.79 -3.55 -23.60
N TYR A 203 -6.42 -2.32 -23.26
CA TYR A 203 -6.12 -1.26 -24.23
C TYR A 203 -4.77 -1.46 -24.95
N ARG A 204 -3.88 -2.32 -24.43
CA ARG A 204 -2.62 -2.68 -25.11
C ARG A 204 -2.84 -3.70 -26.23
N ASN A 205 -3.80 -4.62 -26.07
CA ASN A 205 -4.13 -5.64 -27.06
C ASN A 205 -5.13 -5.16 -28.14
N CYS A 206 -5.69 -3.94 -28.02
CA CYS A 206 -6.59 -3.38 -29.03
C CYS A 206 -5.88 -2.28 -29.85
N SER A 207 -5.90 -2.44 -31.18
CA SER A 207 -5.30 -1.49 -32.14
C SER A 207 -6.24 -0.39 -32.62
N CYS A 208 -7.47 -0.30 -32.11
CA CYS A 208 -8.42 0.71 -32.60
C CYS A 208 -8.07 2.13 -32.12
N CYS A 209 -8.49 3.13 -32.90
CA CYS A 209 -8.18 4.53 -32.65
C CYS A 209 -8.70 5.03 -31.27
N TYR A 210 -9.88 4.56 -30.85
CA TYR A 210 -10.46 4.85 -29.54
C TYR A 210 -9.59 4.32 -28.37
N CYS A 211 -9.11 3.08 -28.48
CA CYS A 211 -8.22 2.49 -27.49
C CYS A 211 -6.84 3.17 -27.47
N ARG A 212 -6.34 3.66 -28.61
CA ARG A 212 -5.10 4.43 -28.70
C ARG A 212 -5.20 5.78 -27.97
N ILE A 213 -6.29 6.52 -28.18
CA ILE A 213 -6.54 7.81 -27.50
C ILE A 213 -6.68 7.59 -25.99
N LYS A 214 -7.46 6.60 -25.57
CA LYS A 214 -7.69 6.31 -24.14
C LYS A 214 -6.42 5.84 -23.43
N ARG A 215 -5.51 5.16 -24.13
CA ARG A 215 -4.19 4.77 -23.61
C ARG A 215 -3.36 5.99 -23.17
N ASN A 216 -3.36 7.07 -23.96
CA ASN A 216 -2.60 8.29 -23.62
C ASN A 216 -3.18 9.05 -22.41
N ILE A 217 -4.50 8.98 -22.19
CA ILE A 217 -5.16 9.65 -21.05
C ILE A 217 -4.97 8.85 -19.74
N THR A 218 -4.83 7.53 -19.82
CA THR A 218 -4.73 6.67 -18.62
C THR A 218 -3.30 6.59 -18.06
N VAL A 219 -2.30 7.02 -18.84
CA VAL A 219 -0.86 6.95 -18.49
C VAL A 219 -0.29 8.33 -18.13
N ALA A 220 -1.03 9.42 -18.42
CA ALA A 220 -0.71 10.79 -17.99
C ALA A 220 -1.30 11.08 -16.59
#